data_AF-A0AAX6HYD5-F1
#
_entry.id   AF-A0AAX6HYD5-F1
#
_cell.length_a   1.000
_cell.length_b   1.000
_cell.length_c   1.000
_cell.angle_alpha   90.00
_cell.angle_beta   90.00
_cell.angle_gamma   90.00
#
_symmetry.space_group_name_H-M   'P 1'
#
loop_
_entity.id
_entity.type
_entity.pdbx_description
1 polymer ?
#
loop_
_entity_poly.entity_id
_entity_poly.type
_entity_poly.pdbx_seq_one_letter_code
_entity_poly.pdbx_strand_id
1 'polypeptide(L)'
;MNAADGDATSMQGKDERQSKDETKDNRALLDNNTAQTLSSKDIDEMRREGATGDEIVDALIANSSTFGNKTVFSQEKYKLKKQEKYAPKVLLRQPFARSICEAHFKKYPNRIRSLRVDSLSLLLSMANVSAYSDVLVVDMVGDILTGVAAERLGGTGYVCNSYCGSIPQSVDIVRMFNFSSEVCSRIVQAPLSSLCPSQKNNNTCLELDKTVQTSDLQFGITNASLTSDCTASGKSIHLPEAEIQKENSYLSEELAGMLETSFPGNDVAGHTSIRPYSILVV
;
A
#
# COMPACT_ATOMS: atom_id res chain seq x y z
N MET A 1 -10.21 69.01 42.30
CA MET A 1 -11.38 68.59 41.50
C MET A 1 -10.93 68.47 40.05
N ASN A 2 -10.79 67.23 39.56
CA ASN A 2 -10.85 66.84 38.16
C ASN A 2 -10.95 65.31 38.17
N ALA A 3 -12.13 64.82 37.80
CA ALA A 3 -12.41 63.42 37.52
C ALA A 3 -12.65 63.31 36.01
N ALA A 4 -11.97 62.37 35.36
CA ALA A 4 -12.28 61.95 34.00
C ALA A 4 -12.28 60.42 34.03
N ASP A 5 -13.50 59.88 34.03
CA ASP A 5 -13.84 58.47 33.95
C ASP A 5 -13.52 57.90 32.57
N GLY A 6 -13.16 56.61 32.55
CA GLY A 6 -12.85 55.84 31.35
C GLY A 6 -14.08 55.54 30.49
N ASP A 7 -13.92 55.72 29.19
CA ASP A 7 -14.89 55.32 28.16
C ASP A 7 -14.64 53.86 27.77
N ALA A 8 -15.63 53.00 28.07
CA ALA A 8 -15.68 51.62 27.64
C ALA A 8 -16.44 51.55 26.31
N THR A 9 -15.71 51.62 25.19
CA THR A 9 -16.29 51.40 23.86
C THR A 9 -16.61 49.92 23.67
N SER A 10 -17.90 49.57 23.81
CA SER A 10 -18.50 48.32 23.34
C SER A 10 -18.44 48.27 21.81
N MET A 11 -17.54 47.45 21.26
CA MET A 11 -17.56 47.09 19.85
C MET A 11 -18.36 45.80 19.67
N GLN A 12 -19.60 45.96 19.23
CA GLN A 12 -20.44 44.89 18.69
C GLN A 12 -19.85 44.39 17.36
N GLY A 13 -18.98 43.39 17.46
CA GLY A 13 -18.64 42.52 16.33
C GLY A 13 -19.80 41.55 16.09
N LYS A 14 -20.61 41.81 15.05
CA LYS A 14 -21.58 40.85 14.52
C LYS A 14 -20.85 39.65 13.93
N ASP A 15 -20.64 38.62 14.76
CA ASP A 15 -20.25 37.29 14.32
C ASP A 15 -21.49 36.52 13.85
N GLU A 16 -22.02 36.89 12.67
CA GLU A 16 -23.20 36.23 12.06
C GLU A 16 -22.85 34.94 11.29
N ARG A 17 -21.65 34.37 11.47
CA ARG A 17 -21.23 33.14 10.76
C ARG A 17 -21.34 31.85 11.54
N GLN A 18 -21.78 31.88 12.80
CA GLN A 18 -21.70 30.71 13.67
C GLN A 18 -22.91 30.59 14.61
N SER A 19 -24.13 30.44 14.08
CA SER A 19 -25.29 30.06 14.92
C SER A 19 -26.51 29.49 14.20
N LYS A 20 -26.59 29.47 12.86
CA LYS A 20 -27.79 28.98 12.14
C LYS A 20 -27.83 27.48 11.87
N ASP A 21 -26.70 26.76 11.99
CA ASP A 21 -26.62 25.36 11.58
C ASP A 21 -26.71 24.35 12.75
N GLU A 22 -26.58 24.79 14.00
CA GLU A 22 -26.72 23.92 15.17
C GLU A 22 -28.18 23.54 15.48
N THR A 23 -29.15 24.15 14.79
CA THR A 23 -30.58 23.95 15.07
C THR A 23 -31.29 22.98 14.10
N LYS A 24 -30.58 22.44 13.08
CA LYS A 24 -31.18 21.46 12.17
C LYS A 24 -31.20 20.08 12.85
N ASP A 25 -32.35 19.43 12.82
CA ASP A 25 -32.56 18.10 13.41
C ASP A 25 -33.38 17.22 12.44
N ASN A 26 -33.29 15.90 12.58
CA ASN A 26 -33.87 14.94 11.66
C ASN A 26 -35.36 14.67 11.91
N ARG A 27 -36.00 15.30 12.90
CA ARG A 27 -37.40 15.04 13.30
C ARG A 27 -38.42 15.29 12.19
N ALA A 28 -38.13 16.20 11.26
CA ALA A 28 -38.98 16.54 10.12
C ALA A 28 -38.62 15.76 8.84
N LEU A 29 -37.59 14.91 8.86
CA LEU A 29 -37.20 14.12 7.70
C LEU A 29 -38.05 12.85 7.62
N LEU A 30 -38.85 12.74 6.55
CA LEU A 30 -39.66 11.57 6.26
C LEU A 30 -39.03 10.76 5.13
N ASP A 31 -38.89 9.44 5.33
CA ASP A 31 -38.37 8.53 4.31
C ASP A 31 -39.52 7.93 3.49
N ASN A 32 -39.92 8.67 2.45
CA ASN A 32 -40.98 8.28 1.52
C ASN A 32 -40.44 7.89 0.14
N ASN A 33 -39.12 7.70 -0.01
CA ASN A 33 -38.44 7.43 -1.29
C ASN A 33 -38.69 8.48 -2.41
N THR A 34 -39.29 9.63 -2.12
CA THR A 34 -39.50 10.72 -3.11
C THR A 34 -38.52 11.89 -2.92
N ALA A 35 -37.53 11.72 -2.03
CA ALA A 35 -36.56 12.75 -1.69
C ALA A 35 -35.54 13.09 -2.81
N GLN A 36 -35.47 12.27 -3.86
CA GLN A 36 -34.61 12.47 -5.03
C GLN A 36 -35.48 12.44 -6.27
N THR A 37 -35.44 13.52 -7.05
CA THR A 37 -36.24 13.64 -8.28
C THR A 37 -35.51 13.14 -9.52
N LEU A 38 -34.16 13.15 -9.50
CA LEU A 38 -33.34 12.63 -10.59
C LEU A 38 -33.40 11.10 -10.64
N SER A 39 -33.81 10.53 -11.77
CA SER A 39 -33.92 9.08 -11.95
C SER A 39 -32.58 8.43 -12.33
N SER A 40 -32.48 7.11 -12.18
CA SER A 40 -31.28 6.37 -12.61
C SER A 40 -31.01 6.51 -14.11
N LYS A 41 -32.06 6.63 -14.94
CA LYS A 41 -31.93 6.80 -16.40
C LYS A 41 -31.28 8.15 -16.72
N ASP A 42 -31.70 9.21 -16.05
CA ASP A 42 -31.17 10.56 -16.24
C ASP A 42 -29.68 10.61 -15.85
N ILE A 43 -29.29 9.91 -14.76
CA ILE A 43 -27.88 9.81 -14.35
C ILE A 43 -27.03 9.09 -15.39
N ASP A 44 -27.55 8.03 -16.01
CA ASP A 44 -26.84 7.29 -17.06
C ASP A 44 -26.79 8.07 -18.38
N GLU A 45 -27.76 8.95 -18.63
CA GLU A 45 -27.74 9.91 -19.74
C GLU A 45 -26.67 10.98 -19.51
N MET A 46 -26.61 11.61 -18.34
CA MET A 46 -25.53 12.55 -17.98
C MET A 46 -24.14 11.92 -18.17
N ARG A 47 -23.96 10.66 -17.76
CA ARG A 47 -22.71 9.91 -17.98
C ARG A 47 -22.39 9.71 -19.45
N ARG A 48 -23.41 9.46 -20.29
CA ARG A 48 -23.26 9.26 -21.74
C ARG A 48 -22.94 10.57 -22.45
N GLU A 49 -23.47 11.68 -21.96
CA GLU A 49 -23.17 13.04 -22.42
C GLU A 49 -21.77 13.51 -21.99
N GLY A 50 -21.09 12.75 -21.11
CA GLY A 50 -19.73 13.05 -20.66
C GLY A 50 -19.67 14.00 -19.46
N ALA A 51 -20.76 14.15 -18.71
CA ALA A 51 -20.77 14.94 -17.48
C ALA A 51 -19.72 14.42 -16.49
N THR A 52 -19.03 15.34 -15.83
CA THR A 52 -18.02 15.01 -14.81
C THR A 52 -18.70 14.43 -13.57
N GLY A 53 -18.01 13.54 -12.85
CA GLY A 53 -18.53 12.96 -11.62
C GLY A 53 -18.99 14.01 -10.60
N ASP A 54 -18.26 15.13 -10.49
CA ASP A 54 -18.61 16.24 -9.61
C ASP A 54 -19.91 16.96 -10.07
N GLU A 55 -20.11 17.14 -11.37
CA GLU A 55 -21.35 17.72 -11.93
C GLU A 55 -22.57 16.83 -11.64
N ILE A 56 -22.40 15.51 -11.69
CA ILE A 56 -23.44 14.54 -11.32
C ILE A 56 -23.76 14.65 -9.82
N VAL A 57 -22.75 14.84 -8.97
CA VAL A 57 -22.95 15.03 -7.52
C VAL A 57 -23.71 16.33 -7.26
N ASP A 58 -23.35 17.42 -7.93
CA ASP A 58 -24.02 18.71 -7.78
C ASP A 58 -25.48 18.67 -8.28
N ALA A 59 -25.73 18.00 -9.41
CA ALA A 59 -27.09 17.75 -9.89
C ALA A 59 -27.92 16.93 -8.89
N LEU A 60 -27.32 15.91 -8.25
CA LEU A 60 -27.98 15.11 -7.22
C LEU A 60 -28.27 15.88 -5.93
N ILE A 61 -27.49 16.91 -5.61
CA ILE A 61 -27.71 17.79 -4.48
C ILE A 61 -28.85 18.77 -4.81
N ALA A 62 -28.80 19.40 -5.99
CA ALA A 62 -29.82 20.34 -6.45
C ALA A 62 -31.21 19.69 -6.56
N ASN A 63 -31.28 18.43 -6.96
CA ASN A 63 -32.53 17.67 -7.13
C ASN A 63 -33.01 16.94 -5.86
N SER A 64 -32.35 17.16 -4.72
CA SER A 64 -32.74 16.56 -3.44
C SER A 64 -33.54 17.51 -2.56
N SER A 65 -34.81 17.18 -2.32
CA SER A 65 -35.72 17.99 -1.50
C SER A 65 -35.36 18.00 -0.01
N THR A 66 -34.65 16.98 0.47
CA THR A 66 -34.28 16.84 1.90
C THR A 66 -32.90 17.38 2.23
N PHE A 67 -32.07 17.68 1.24
CA PHE A 67 -30.65 17.98 1.46
C PHE A 67 -30.43 19.22 2.31
N GLY A 68 -31.15 20.32 2.05
CA GLY A 68 -31.01 21.57 2.80
C GLY A 68 -31.44 21.49 4.28
N ASN A 69 -32.38 20.59 4.59
CA ASN A 69 -32.90 20.37 5.95
C ASN A 69 -32.01 19.46 6.79
N LYS A 70 -31.06 18.76 6.16
CA LYS A 70 -30.10 17.91 6.87
C LYS A 70 -29.09 18.75 7.65
N THR A 71 -28.58 18.17 8.73
CA THR A 71 -27.41 18.71 9.45
C THR A 71 -26.18 18.79 8.57
N VAL A 72 -25.22 19.67 8.91
CA VAL A 72 -23.95 19.83 8.18
C VAL A 72 -23.22 18.50 8.04
N PHE A 73 -23.07 17.73 9.12
CA PHE A 73 -22.47 16.39 9.08
C PHE A 73 -23.20 15.43 8.14
N SER A 74 -24.54 15.48 8.12
CA SER A 74 -25.35 14.64 7.23
C SER A 74 -25.22 15.05 5.76
N GLN A 75 -25.05 16.35 5.49
CA GLN A 75 -24.79 16.88 4.16
C GLN A 75 -23.40 16.43 3.66
N GLU A 76 -22.35 16.61 4.44
CA GLU A 76 -20.99 16.17 4.09
C GLU A 76 -20.91 14.67 3.89
N LYS A 77 -21.51 13.88 4.80
CA LYS A 77 -21.63 12.42 4.64
C LYS A 77 -22.33 12.03 3.34
N TYR A 78 -23.39 12.76 2.95
CA TYR A 78 -24.07 12.54 1.68
C TYR A 78 -23.17 12.87 0.49
N LYS A 79 -22.50 14.02 0.51
CA LYS A 79 -21.55 14.43 -0.55
C LYS A 79 -20.45 13.38 -0.73
N LEU A 80 -19.79 12.96 0.36
CA LEU A 80 -18.71 11.97 0.31
C LEU A 80 -19.19 10.65 -0.30
N LYS A 81 -20.36 10.14 0.13
CA LYS A 81 -20.97 8.92 -0.43
C LYS A 81 -21.28 9.04 -1.93
N LYS A 82 -21.69 10.23 -2.40
CA LYS A 82 -21.96 10.46 -3.83
C LYS A 82 -20.67 10.60 -4.63
N GLN A 83 -19.67 11.30 -4.11
CA GLN A 83 -18.34 11.42 -4.72
C GLN A 83 -17.67 10.05 -4.85
N GLU A 84 -17.69 9.21 -3.82
CA GLU A 84 -17.15 7.83 -3.90
C GLU A 84 -17.80 7.00 -5.03
N LYS A 85 -19.08 7.25 -5.34
CA LYS A 85 -19.82 6.52 -6.37
C LYS A 85 -19.65 7.10 -7.77
N TYR A 86 -19.64 8.42 -7.91
CA TYR A 86 -19.75 9.11 -9.20
C TYR A 86 -18.46 9.81 -9.63
N ALA A 87 -17.59 10.16 -8.69
CA ALA A 87 -16.30 10.81 -8.92
C ALA A 87 -15.14 10.04 -8.23
N PRO A 88 -14.94 8.74 -8.51
CA PRO A 88 -13.84 7.98 -7.92
C PRO A 88 -12.50 8.57 -8.39
N LYS A 89 -11.64 8.90 -7.43
CA LYS A 89 -10.29 9.41 -7.69
C LYS A 89 -9.29 8.28 -7.47
N VAL A 90 -8.40 8.07 -8.45
CA VAL A 90 -7.34 7.07 -8.38
C VAL A 90 -6.00 7.78 -8.22
N LEU A 91 -5.23 7.35 -7.22
CA LEU A 91 -3.88 7.84 -6.98
C LEU A 91 -2.87 6.75 -7.35
N LEU A 92 -1.99 7.07 -8.30
CA LEU A 92 -0.90 6.18 -8.65
C LEU A 92 0.25 6.36 -7.65
N ARG A 93 0.73 5.25 -7.10
CA ARG A 93 1.86 5.22 -6.16
C ARG A 93 2.86 4.18 -6.62
N GLN A 94 4.13 4.41 -6.28
CA GLN A 94 5.19 3.44 -6.50
C GLN A 94 4.88 2.14 -5.74
N PRO A 95 5.15 0.95 -6.31
CA PRO A 95 5.06 -0.29 -5.58
C PRO A 95 6.13 -0.37 -4.49
N PHE A 96 5.71 -0.71 -3.27
CA PHE A 96 6.58 -0.97 -2.14
C PHE A 96 5.93 -2.00 -1.22
N ALA A 97 6.71 -2.58 -0.32
CA ALA A 97 6.35 -3.70 0.55
C ALA A 97 4.96 -3.58 1.19
N ARG A 98 4.69 -2.44 1.83
CA ARG A 98 3.40 -2.20 2.49
C ARG A 98 2.26 -2.16 1.48
N SER A 99 2.39 -1.43 0.37
CA SER A 99 1.31 -1.31 -0.62
C SER A 99 0.97 -2.67 -1.24
N ILE A 100 1.98 -3.47 -1.60
CA ILE A 100 1.80 -4.81 -2.17
C ILE A 100 1.14 -5.73 -1.15
N CYS A 101 1.62 -5.74 0.10
CA CYS A 101 1.04 -6.54 1.18
C CYS A 101 -0.42 -6.17 1.44
N GLU A 102 -0.76 -4.89 1.55
CA GLU A 102 -2.15 -4.45 1.75
C GLU A 102 -3.05 -4.82 0.56
N ALA A 103 -2.55 -4.68 -0.66
CA ALA A 103 -3.29 -5.04 -1.86
C ALA A 103 -3.59 -6.54 -1.90
N HIS A 104 -2.62 -7.39 -1.57
CA HIS A 104 -2.82 -8.84 -1.50
C HIS A 104 -3.70 -9.24 -0.32
N PHE A 105 -3.56 -8.62 0.83
CA PHE A 105 -4.41 -8.89 2.00
C PHE A 105 -5.89 -8.57 1.70
N LYS A 106 -6.16 -7.46 1.00
CA LYS A 106 -7.52 -7.06 0.61
C LYS A 106 -8.09 -7.91 -0.54
N LYS A 107 -7.28 -8.22 -1.56
CA LYS A 107 -7.76 -8.87 -2.80
C LYS A 107 -7.66 -10.40 -2.78
N TYR A 108 -6.59 -10.95 -2.21
CA TYR A 108 -6.26 -12.38 -2.22
C TYR A 108 -5.64 -12.84 -0.88
N PRO A 109 -6.35 -12.72 0.25
CA PRO A 109 -5.78 -13.02 1.57
C PRO A 109 -5.24 -14.44 1.68
N ASN A 110 -5.92 -15.42 1.07
CA ASN A 110 -5.51 -16.83 1.09
C ASN A 110 -4.13 -17.07 0.44
N ARG A 111 -3.78 -16.29 -0.60
CA ARG A 111 -2.49 -16.43 -1.30
C ARG A 111 -1.31 -16.07 -0.41
N ILE A 112 -1.52 -15.12 0.49
CA ILE A 112 -0.51 -14.69 1.48
C ILE A 112 -0.83 -15.20 2.89
N ARG A 113 -1.63 -16.26 3.03
CA ARG A 113 -1.99 -16.86 4.32
C ARG A 113 -2.50 -15.85 5.36
N SER A 114 -3.21 -14.81 4.89
CA SER A 114 -3.70 -13.69 5.70
C SER A 114 -2.61 -12.94 6.46
N LEU A 115 -1.39 -12.88 5.92
CA LEU A 115 -0.29 -12.10 6.48
C LEU A 115 -0.62 -10.61 6.40
N ARG A 116 -0.72 -9.96 7.57
CA ARG A 116 -0.95 -8.52 7.68
C ARG A 116 0.38 -7.75 7.66
N VAL A 117 0.30 -6.46 7.31
CA VAL A 117 1.46 -5.57 7.20
C VAL A 117 2.25 -5.43 8.50
N ASP A 118 1.56 -5.39 9.63
CA ASP A 118 2.18 -5.30 10.95
C ASP A 118 2.94 -6.58 11.31
N SER A 119 2.37 -7.76 11.03
CA SER A 119 3.05 -9.05 11.18
C SER A 119 4.27 -9.15 10.28
N LEU A 120 4.14 -8.73 9.01
CA LEU A 120 5.25 -8.63 8.08
C LEU A 120 6.37 -7.71 8.61
N SER A 121 6.00 -6.53 9.12
CA SER A 121 6.96 -5.54 9.65
C SER A 121 7.67 -6.04 10.90
N LEU A 122 6.94 -6.69 11.81
CA LEU A 122 7.48 -7.31 13.01
C LEU A 122 8.48 -8.41 12.65
N LEU A 123 8.13 -9.27 11.70
CA LEU A 123 8.98 -10.37 11.27
C LEU A 123 10.33 -9.88 10.74
N LEU A 124 10.32 -8.88 9.85
CA LEU A 124 11.57 -8.30 9.31
C LEU A 124 12.43 -7.67 10.41
N SER A 125 11.78 -7.03 11.38
CA SER A 125 12.46 -6.37 12.50
C SER A 125 13.08 -7.38 13.45
N MET A 126 12.35 -8.45 13.79
CA MET A 126 12.86 -9.55 14.61
C MET A 126 13.97 -10.35 13.91
N ALA A 127 13.88 -10.50 12.60
CA ALA A 127 14.92 -11.14 11.80
C ALA A 127 16.13 -10.24 11.52
N ASN A 128 16.09 -8.96 11.93
CA ASN A 128 17.13 -7.97 11.71
C ASN A 128 17.56 -7.84 10.23
N VAL A 129 16.59 -7.86 9.31
CA VAL A 129 16.85 -7.75 7.86
C VAL A 129 17.34 -6.34 7.55
N SER A 130 18.58 -6.24 7.09
CA SER A 130 19.29 -4.98 6.87
C SER A 130 20.27 -5.08 5.72
N ALA A 131 20.72 -3.96 5.17
CA ALA A 131 21.71 -3.94 4.08
C ALA A 131 22.95 -4.81 4.42
N TYR A 132 23.53 -5.41 3.38
CA TYR A 132 24.67 -6.34 3.47
C TYR A 132 24.40 -7.66 4.22
N SER A 133 23.17 -7.94 4.64
CA SER A 133 22.82 -9.24 5.23
C SER A 133 22.50 -10.29 4.16
N ASP A 134 22.83 -11.54 4.46
CA ASP A 134 22.45 -12.69 3.65
C ASP A 134 21.23 -13.35 4.30
N VAL A 135 20.10 -13.32 3.61
CA VAL A 135 18.78 -13.68 4.14
C VAL A 135 18.32 -15.00 3.54
N LEU A 136 18.03 -15.98 4.39
CA LEU A 136 17.38 -17.23 4.01
C LEU A 136 15.87 -17.11 4.29
N VAL A 137 15.05 -17.27 3.26
CA VAL A 137 13.59 -17.23 3.36
C VAL A 137 13.05 -18.62 3.08
N VAL A 138 12.24 -19.15 4.00
CA VAL A 138 11.45 -20.37 3.80
C VAL A 138 10.00 -19.96 4.04
N ASP A 139 9.25 -19.71 2.97
CA ASP A 139 7.88 -19.24 3.08
C ASP A 139 6.91 -19.94 2.12
N MET A 140 5.66 -20.11 2.56
CA MET A 140 4.54 -20.56 1.72
C MET A 140 3.56 -19.42 1.42
N VAL A 141 4.07 -18.18 1.37
CA VAL A 141 3.30 -16.92 1.37
C VAL A 141 3.44 -16.20 0.02
N GLY A 142 3.65 -16.96 -1.06
CA GLY A 142 3.72 -16.45 -2.41
C GLY A 142 4.90 -15.53 -2.67
N ASP A 143 6.03 -15.77 -2.00
CA ASP A 143 7.29 -15.02 -2.13
C ASP A 143 7.21 -13.54 -1.74
N ILE A 144 6.16 -13.16 -0.98
CA ILE A 144 6.05 -11.79 -0.49
C ILE A 144 7.21 -11.45 0.45
N LEU A 145 7.66 -12.39 1.30
CA LEU A 145 8.79 -12.13 2.20
C LEU A 145 10.10 -12.02 1.43
N THR A 146 10.28 -12.81 0.37
CA THR A 146 11.42 -12.69 -0.54
C THR A 146 11.48 -11.29 -1.16
N GLY A 147 10.36 -10.78 -1.68
CA GLY A 147 10.30 -9.43 -2.25
C GLY A 147 10.58 -8.35 -1.22
N VAL A 148 9.99 -8.45 -0.03
CA VAL A 148 10.16 -7.45 1.02
C VAL A 148 11.58 -7.46 1.60
N ALA A 149 12.20 -8.63 1.73
CA ALA A 149 13.60 -8.75 2.11
C ALA A 149 14.49 -8.10 1.05
N ALA A 150 14.26 -8.38 -0.23
CA ALA A 150 15.03 -7.77 -1.32
C ALA A 150 14.91 -6.24 -1.35
N GLU A 151 13.72 -5.69 -1.09
CA GLU A 151 13.51 -4.25 -0.94
C GLU A 151 14.37 -3.67 0.19
N ARG A 152 14.42 -4.34 1.35
CA ARG A 152 15.24 -3.92 2.51
C ARG A 152 16.74 -4.03 2.28
N LEU A 153 17.20 -5.02 1.52
CA LEU A 153 18.62 -5.19 1.21
C LEU A 153 19.13 -4.18 0.17
N GLY A 154 18.26 -3.68 -0.70
CA GLY A 154 18.63 -2.70 -1.74
C GLY A 154 19.77 -3.15 -2.65
N GLY A 155 19.93 -4.47 -2.88
CA GLY A 155 20.97 -5.04 -3.76
C GLY A 155 22.35 -5.25 -3.12
N THR A 156 22.51 -4.95 -1.83
CA THR A 156 23.81 -5.04 -1.13
C THR A 156 24.10 -6.41 -0.50
N GLY A 157 23.07 -7.23 -0.27
CA GLY A 157 23.15 -8.60 0.26
C GLY A 157 22.54 -9.62 -0.68
N TYR A 158 22.26 -10.83 -0.19
CA TYR A 158 21.57 -11.88 -0.94
C TYR A 158 20.28 -12.31 -0.25
N VAL A 159 19.24 -12.62 -1.04
CA VAL A 159 18.03 -13.30 -0.54
C VAL A 159 17.97 -14.68 -1.18
N CYS A 160 18.07 -15.72 -0.37
CA CYS A 160 17.88 -17.09 -0.80
C CYS A 160 16.46 -17.54 -0.44
N ASN A 161 15.59 -17.63 -1.44
CA ASN A 161 14.27 -18.20 -1.30
C ASN A 161 14.34 -19.73 -1.42
N SER A 162 14.00 -20.40 -0.33
CA SER A 162 14.04 -21.84 -0.22
C SER A 162 12.65 -22.44 -0.31
N TYR A 163 12.49 -23.42 -1.20
CA TYR A 163 11.22 -24.05 -1.48
C TYR A 163 11.25 -25.55 -1.17
N CYS A 164 10.10 -26.09 -0.79
CA CYS A 164 9.90 -27.52 -0.62
C CYS A 164 9.48 -28.15 -1.97
N GLY A 165 10.18 -29.20 -2.39
CA GLY A 165 9.89 -29.92 -3.64
C GLY A 165 11.00 -29.81 -4.68
N SER A 166 10.71 -30.29 -5.89
CA SER A 166 11.67 -30.31 -7.01
C SER A 166 11.60 -29.05 -7.89
N ILE A 167 10.46 -28.36 -7.92
CA ILE A 167 10.21 -27.22 -8.81
C ILE A 167 10.06 -25.95 -7.95
N PRO A 168 10.80 -24.87 -8.27
CA PRO A 168 10.62 -23.58 -7.59
C PRO A 168 9.21 -23.02 -7.77
N GLN A 169 8.71 -22.29 -6.77
CA GLN A 169 7.44 -21.56 -6.88
C GLN A 169 7.58 -20.33 -7.78
N SER A 170 6.45 -19.85 -8.32
CA SER A 170 6.43 -18.67 -9.18
C SER A 170 6.61 -17.38 -8.38
N VAL A 171 7.67 -16.63 -8.72
CA VAL A 171 8.04 -15.34 -8.09
C VAL A 171 7.16 -14.16 -8.57
N ASP A 172 5.86 -14.37 -8.69
CA ASP A 172 4.97 -13.36 -9.29
C ASP A 172 4.84 -12.11 -8.44
N ILE A 173 4.82 -12.25 -7.11
CA ILE A 173 4.70 -11.11 -6.19
C ILE A 173 5.99 -10.28 -6.23
N VAL A 174 7.17 -10.93 -6.32
CA VAL A 174 8.46 -10.23 -6.45
C VAL A 174 8.51 -9.35 -7.69
N ARG A 175 7.94 -9.80 -8.83
CA ARG A 175 7.88 -8.98 -10.05
C ARG A 175 7.09 -7.68 -9.87
N MET A 176 6.12 -7.63 -8.94
CA MET A 176 5.33 -6.43 -8.67
C MET A 176 6.13 -5.30 -8.02
N PHE A 177 7.26 -5.61 -7.37
CA PHE A 177 8.14 -4.60 -6.78
C PHE A 177 8.94 -3.82 -7.83
N ASN A 178 8.97 -4.29 -9.09
CA ASN A 178 9.68 -3.63 -10.19
C ASN A 178 11.16 -3.34 -9.85
N PHE A 179 11.85 -4.34 -9.30
CA PHE A 179 13.26 -4.23 -8.92
C PHE A 179 14.19 -4.09 -10.13
N SER A 180 15.33 -3.43 -9.92
CA SER A 180 16.41 -3.36 -10.92
C SER A 180 17.02 -4.74 -11.17
N SER A 181 17.73 -4.88 -12.29
CA SER A 181 18.48 -6.11 -12.60
C SER A 181 19.52 -6.44 -11.53
N GLU A 182 20.11 -5.43 -10.90
CA GLU A 182 21.06 -5.59 -9.80
C GLU A 182 20.42 -6.28 -8.59
N VAL A 183 19.25 -5.81 -8.14
CA VAL A 183 18.52 -6.44 -7.03
C VAL A 183 18.03 -7.83 -7.42
N CYS A 184 17.47 -8.00 -8.62
CA CYS A 184 17.02 -9.29 -9.12
C CYS A 184 18.14 -10.33 -9.17
N SER A 185 19.38 -9.94 -9.51
CA SER A 185 20.54 -10.85 -9.53
C SER A 185 20.94 -11.38 -8.15
N ARG A 186 20.47 -10.73 -7.08
CA ARG A 186 20.72 -11.12 -5.68
C ARG A 186 19.64 -12.02 -5.09
N ILE A 187 18.51 -12.18 -5.78
CA ILE A 187 17.44 -13.08 -5.39
C ILE A 187 17.75 -14.45 -5.99
N VAL A 188 18.12 -15.40 -5.15
CA VAL A 188 18.45 -16.77 -5.55
C VAL A 188 17.42 -17.73 -5.00
N GLN A 189 17.22 -18.86 -5.68
CA GLN A 189 16.33 -19.93 -5.23
C GLN A 189 17.10 -21.23 -5.05
N ALA A 190 16.80 -21.95 -3.97
CA ALA A 190 17.39 -23.25 -3.70
C ALA A 190 16.33 -24.21 -3.14
N PRO A 191 16.31 -25.50 -3.53
CA PRO A 191 15.43 -26.46 -2.88
C PRO A 191 15.91 -26.69 -1.44
N LEU A 192 14.99 -26.80 -0.49
CA LEU A 192 15.33 -26.99 0.93
C LEU A 192 16.19 -28.25 1.16
N SER A 193 16.03 -29.28 0.33
CA SER A 193 16.85 -30.50 0.35
C SER A 193 18.33 -30.25 0.08
N SER A 194 18.70 -29.20 -0.65
CA SER A 194 20.08 -28.84 -0.92
C SER A 194 20.80 -28.21 0.28
N LEU A 195 20.03 -27.65 1.23
CA LEU A 195 20.56 -26.99 2.44
C LEU A 195 20.89 -27.98 3.57
N CYS A 196 20.43 -29.23 3.46
CA CYS A 196 20.65 -30.29 4.45
C CYS A 196 21.54 -31.43 3.89
N PRO A 197 22.84 -31.21 3.62
CA PRO A 197 23.72 -32.26 3.09
C PRO A 197 24.03 -33.39 4.09
N SER A 198 23.78 -33.20 5.39
CA SER A 198 24.18 -34.13 6.47
C SER A 198 23.25 -35.34 6.71
N GLN A 199 22.16 -35.52 5.95
CA GLN A 199 21.23 -36.64 6.14
C GLN A 199 21.54 -37.90 5.33
N LYS A 200 22.75 -38.07 4.80
CA LYS A 200 23.14 -39.33 4.12
C LYS A 200 23.34 -40.52 5.06
N ASN A 201 23.30 -40.35 6.38
CA ASN A 201 23.54 -41.44 7.35
C ASN A 201 22.44 -41.69 8.39
N ASN A 202 21.28 -41.02 8.34
CA ASN A 202 20.15 -41.39 9.21
C ASN A 202 18.83 -41.22 8.45
N ASN A 203 18.07 -42.31 8.37
CA ASN A 203 16.82 -42.45 7.62
C ASN A 203 15.65 -41.69 8.30
N THR A 204 15.73 -40.37 8.41
CA THR A 204 14.59 -39.53 8.78
C THR A 204 14.46 -38.41 7.77
N CYS A 205 13.81 -38.73 6.65
CA CYS A 205 13.20 -37.72 5.79
C CYS A 205 12.28 -36.86 6.66
N LEU A 206 12.43 -35.54 6.63
CA LEU A 206 11.41 -34.64 7.17
C LEU A 206 10.18 -34.75 6.27
N GLU A 207 9.33 -35.74 6.54
CA GLU A 207 7.96 -35.75 6.04
C GLU A 207 7.23 -34.56 6.67
N LEU A 208 7.09 -33.48 5.92
CA LEU A 208 5.96 -32.59 6.15
C LEU A 208 4.70 -33.39 5.79
N ASP A 209 3.86 -33.64 6.79
CA ASP A 209 2.59 -34.34 6.64
C ASP A 209 1.80 -33.79 5.45
N LYS A 210 1.41 -34.71 4.56
CA LYS A 210 0.51 -34.46 3.41
C LYS A 210 -0.94 -34.29 3.87
N THR A 211 -1.20 -33.35 4.76
CA THR A 211 -2.55 -32.96 5.18
C THR A 211 -2.84 -31.51 4.82
N VAL A 212 -2.67 -31.17 3.54
CA VAL A 212 -3.53 -30.18 2.90
C VAL A 212 -4.11 -30.83 1.67
N GLN A 213 -5.35 -31.28 1.81
CA GLN A 213 -6.21 -31.65 0.70
C GLN A 213 -6.18 -30.52 -0.34
N THR A 214 -5.60 -30.80 -1.49
CA THR A 214 -5.88 -30.07 -2.72
C THR A 214 -7.35 -30.30 -3.06
N SER A 215 -8.24 -29.47 -2.52
CA SER A 215 -9.56 -29.29 -3.09
C SER A 215 -9.39 -28.41 -4.33
N ASP A 216 -9.75 -28.96 -5.47
CA ASP A 216 -9.70 -28.36 -6.79
C ASP A 216 -10.19 -26.89 -6.81
N LEU A 217 -9.30 -25.99 -7.21
CA LEU A 217 -9.68 -24.79 -7.96
C LEU A 217 -8.92 -24.84 -9.29
N GLN A 218 -9.56 -25.49 -10.26
CA GLN A 218 -9.23 -25.31 -11.67
C GLN A 218 -9.32 -23.82 -11.99
N PHE A 219 -8.18 -23.16 -12.20
CA PHE A 219 -8.14 -21.94 -12.97
C PHE A 219 -7.67 -22.32 -14.37
N GLY A 220 -8.61 -22.37 -15.31
CA GLY A 220 -8.31 -22.47 -16.72
C GLY A 220 -7.53 -21.22 -17.14
N ILE A 221 -6.25 -21.41 -17.42
CA ILE A 221 -5.48 -20.50 -18.26
C ILE A 221 -4.87 -21.39 -19.33
N THR A 222 -5.34 -21.19 -20.56
CA THR A 222 -4.85 -21.86 -21.75
C THR A 222 -3.36 -21.62 -21.92
N ASN A 223 -2.61 -22.70 -22.17
CA ASN A 223 -1.21 -22.65 -22.58
C ASN A 223 -1.07 -21.81 -23.86
N ALA A 224 -0.56 -20.59 -23.73
CA ALA A 224 0.09 -19.90 -24.83
C ALA A 224 1.58 -19.80 -24.48
N SER A 225 2.34 -20.74 -25.04
CA SER A 225 3.79 -20.62 -25.14
C SER A 225 4.11 -19.33 -25.88
N LEU A 226 4.73 -18.37 -25.21
CA LEU A 226 5.33 -17.21 -25.84
C LEU A 226 6.74 -17.02 -25.27
N THR A 227 7.67 -17.74 -25.89
CA THR A 227 9.05 -17.30 -26.00
C THR A 227 9.06 -15.98 -26.78
N SER A 228 9.53 -14.88 -26.18
CA SER A 228 9.87 -13.69 -26.96
C SER A 228 11.02 -12.93 -26.32
N ASP A 229 12.08 -12.80 -27.11
CA ASP A 229 13.31 -12.07 -26.84
C ASP A 229 13.08 -10.58 -26.60
N CYS A 230 13.88 -10.01 -25.71
CA CYS A 230 13.82 -8.61 -25.32
C CYS A 230 14.61 -7.75 -26.31
N THR A 231 13.95 -6.98 -27.17
CA THR A 231 14.57 -5.82 -27.84
C THR A 231 13.94 -4.54 -27.33
N ALA A 232 14.73 -3.74 -26.62
CA ALA A 232 14.36 -2.42 -26.13
C ALA A 232 14.30 -1.40 -27.29
N SER A 233 13.20 -0.64 -27.37
CA SER A 233 13.14 0.59 -28.14
C SER A 233 12.58 1.69 -27.24
N GLY A 234 13.43 2.67 -26.94
CA GLY A 234 13.10 3.80 -26.09
C GLY A 234 12.27 4.84 -26.81
N LYS A 235 11.33 5.45 -26.07
CA LYS A 235 10.87 6.83 -26.28
C LYS A 235 10.30 7.37 -24.97
N SER A 236 10.91 8.46 -24.50
CA SER A 236 10.57 9.19 -23.28
C SER A 236 9.43 10.17 -23.56
N ILE A 237 8.50 10.32 -22.61
CA ILE A 237 7.48 11.38 -22.62
C ILE A 237 7.65 12.17 -21.32
N HIS A 238 7.93 13.47 -21.46
CA HIS A 238 8.25 14.42 -20.40
C HIS A 238 7.03 15.32 -20.13
N LEU A 239 6.60 15.47 -18.87
CA LEU A 239 5.68 16.53 -18.40
C LEU A 239 6.12 17.03 -16.99
N PRO A 240 5.82 18.29 -16.60
CA PRO A 240 6.73 19.14 -15.83
C PRO A 240 6.55 19.12 -14.30
N GLU A 241 7.63 19.55 -13.64
CA GLU A 241 8.03 19.25 -12.26
C GLU A 241 7.85 20.45 -11.31
N ALA A 242 6.62 20.99 -11.20
CA ALA A 242 6.43 22.27 -10.49
C ALA A 242 5.56 22.23 -9.21
N GLU A 243 4.90 21.12 -8.86
CA GLU A 243 4.04 21.08 -7.66
C GLU A 243 4.43 20.03 -6.60
N ILE A 244 5.50 19.27 -6.82
CA ILE A 244 5.97 18.23 -5.89
C ILE A 244 6.83 18.82 -4.74
N GLN A 245 7.28 20.07 -4.85
CA GLN A 245 8.32 20.63 -3.97
C GLN A 245 7.83 21.15 -2.61
N LYS A 246 6.53 21.29 -2.36
CA LYS A 246 6.06 21.87 -1.08
C LYS A 246 5.96 20.85 0.07
N GLU A 247 5.59 19.59 -0.19
CA GLU A 247 5.43 18.59 0.87
C GLU A 247 6.76 17.94 1.32
N ASN A 248 7.79 17.90 0.45
CA ASN A 248 9.10 17.31 0.79
C ASN A 248 9.98 18.20 1.69
N SER A 249 9.65 19.50 1.83
CA SER A 249 10.42 20.42 2.66
C SER A 249 10.24 20.18 4.17
N TYR A 250 9.08 19.66 4.59
CA TYR A 250 8.80 19.44 6.01
C TYR A 250 9.38 18.13 6.58
N LEU A 251 9.79 17.19 5.72
CA LEU A 251 10.37 15.90 6.17
C LEU A 251 11.89 15.86 6.10
N SER A 252 12.55 16.84 5.47
CA SER A 252 14.00 16.85 5.27
C SER A 252 14.77 17.51 6.41
N GLU A 253 14.18 18.46 7.14
CA GLU A 253 14.84 19.10 8.29
C GLU A 253 14.89 18.21 9.54
N GLU A 254 14.02 17.21 9.66
CA GLU A 254 14.00 16.32 10.84
C GLU A 254 15.00 15.15 10.72
N LEU A 255 15.42 14.77 9.50
CA LEU A 255 16.37 13.66 9.27
C LEU A 255 17.85 14.10 9.27
N ALA A 256 18.13 15.39 9.05
CA ALA A 256 19.50 15.90 8.95
C ALA A 256 20.23 15.97 10.31
N GLY A 257 19.50 15.88 11.43
CA GLY A 257 20.07 16.00 12.78
C GLY A 257 20.58 14.70 13.42
N MET A 258 20.43 13.52 12.80
CA MET A 258 20.69 12.24 13.46
C MET A 258 21.76 11.34 12.80
N LEU A 259 22.51 11.85 11.81
CA LEU A 259 23.47 11.04 11.05
C LEU A 259 24.85 11.71 10.92
N GLU A 260 25.49 11.94 12.06
CA GLU A 260 26.96 11.92 12.12
C GLU A 260 27.40 10.96 13.23
N THR A 261 27.60 9.70 12.87
CA THR A 261 28.51 8.81 13.59
C THR A 261 29.60 8.37 12.62
N SER A 262 30.72 9.09 12.68
CA SER A 262 31.96 8.68 12.04
C SER A 262 32.39 7.32 12.62
N PHE A 263 32.46 6.28 11.79
CA PHE A 263 33.19 5.07 12.17
C PHE A 263 34.64 5.21 11.72
N PRO A 264 35.62 4.91 12.61
CA PRO A 264 37.02 5.09 12.30
C PRO A 264 37.45 4.08 11.23
N GLY A 265 38.20 4.56 10.25
CA GLY A 265 38.92 3.69 9.32
C GLY A 265 39.86 2.79 10.08
N ASN A 266 39.88 1.51 9.74
CA ASN A 266 40.93 0.61 10.18
C ASN A 266 41.44 -0.20 8.98
N ASP A 267 42.74 -0.09 8.79
CA ASP A 267 43.53 -0.62 7.69
C ASP A 267 43.56 -2.17 7.66
N VAL A 268 43.67 -2.66 6.42
CA VAL A 268 44.34 -3.87 5.92
C VAL A 268 44.74 -4.96 6.94
N ALA A 269 43.91 -6.01 7.06
CA ALA A 269 44.34 -7.39 7.28
C ALA A 269 43.18 -8.36 6.98
N GLY A 270 43.45 -9.46 6.28
CA GLY A 270 42.45 -10.38 5.72
C GLY A 270 41.54 -11.07 6.74
N HIS A 271 40.46 -10.40 7.12
CA HIS A 271 39.33 -10.97 7.83
C HIS A 271 38.28 -11.45 6.82
N THR A 272 37.88 -12.72 6.89
CA THR A 272 36.63 -13.17 6.31
C THR A 272 35.52 -12.37 6.97
N SER A 273 35.02 -11.34 6.29
CA SER A 273 33.94 -10.49 6.78
C SER A 273 32.72 -11.37 7.00
N ILE A 274 32.44 -11.74 8.25
CA ILE A 274 31.24 -12.50 8.62
C ILE A 274 30.06 -11.56 8.36
N ARG A 275 29.37 -11.76 7.22
CA ARG A 275 28.14 -11.03 6.93
C ARG A 275 27.04 -11.51 7.89
N PRO A 276 26.18 -10.61 8.39
CA PRO A 276 25.07 -11.02 9.22
C PRO A 276 24.12 -11.92 8.42
N TYR A 277 23.70 -13.05 9.02
CA TYR A 277 22.72 -13.96 8.43
C TYR A 277 21.38 -13.83 9.14
N SER A 278 20.31 -13.75 8.37
CA SER A 278 18.92 -13.70 8.86
C SER A 278 18.13 -14.87 8.29
N ILE A 279 17.32 -15.53 9.10
CA ILE A 279 16.46 -16.63 8.66
C ILE A 279 15.01 -16.22 8.90
N LEU A 280 14.20 -16.24 7.85
CA LEU A 280 12.76 -16.03 7.90
C LEU A 280 12.07 -17.36 7.59
N VAL A 281 11.24 -17.84 8.50
CA VAL A 281 10.44 -19.06 8.31
C VAL A 281 8.97 -18.73 8.59
N VAL A 282 8.09 -18.91 7.60
CA VAL A 282 6.64 -18.66 7.71
C VAL A 282 5.80 -19.72 7.01
#